data_AF-A0AA40LLB7-F1
#
_entry.id   AF-A0AA40LLB7-F1
#
_cell.length_a   1.000
_cell.length_b   1.000
_cell.length_c   1.000
_cell.angle_alpha   90.00
_cell.angle_beta   90.00
_cell.angle_gamma   90.00
#
_symmetry.space_group_name_H-M   'P 1'
#
loop_
_entity.id
_entity.type
_entity.pdbx_description
1 polymer ?
#
loop_
_entity_poly.entity_id
_entity_poly.type
_entity_poly.pdbx_seq_one_letter_code
_entity_poly.pdbx_strand_id
1 'polypeptide(L)'
;MLMRLTSSTPHGVPLPWTVLLVYGWTCCLVLANKREVLQKTLLAHQEEMASPSFESLHRMNHMSPRLRAFLSEPIGEKDVVCVDGISHELAINLVTKGFNKAYTLLGQFLLMHKNEMEFQRWLICCCGATECEAQESTNCLKEWCSCFL
;
A
#
# COMPACT_ATOMS: atom_id res chain seq x y z
N MET A 1 48.00 -7.01 24.67
CA MET A 1 48.97 -8.05 24.26
C MET A 1 49.79 -7.48 23.11
N LEU A 2 51.04 -7.07 23.39
CA LEU A 2 51.95 -6.46 22.40
C LEU A 2 52.37 -7.50 21.36
N MET A 3 52.18 -7.20 20.07
CA MET A 3 53.01 -7.82 19.02
C MET A 3 54.09 -6.82 18.60
N ARG A 4 55.32 -7.14 19.01
CA ARG A 4 56.56 -6.55 18.49
C ARG A 4 56.75 -7.04 17.06
N LEU A 5 56.77 -6.13 16.10
CA LEU A 5 57.44 -6.36 14.81
C LEU A 5 58.75 -5.57 14.84
N THR A 6 59.84 -6.31 14.97
CA THR A 6 61.19 -5.82 14.73
C THR A 6 61.41 -5.84 13.22
N SER A 7 61.42 -4.67 12.58
CA SER A 7 62.16 -4.50 11.32
C SER A 7 62.95 -3.21 11.39
N SER A 8 64.26 -3.40 11.28
CA SER A 8 65.32 -2.43 11.47
C SER A 8 65.42 -1.52 10.25
N THR A 9 65.27 -0.21 10.44
CA THR A 9 65.88 0.80 9.56
C THR A 9 66.38 1.97 10.42
N PRO A 10 67.55 2.55 10.10
CA PRO A 10 68.15 3.62 10.91
C PRO A 10 67.53 4.96 10.51
N HIS A 11 67.30 5.82 11.51
CA HIS A 11 66.68 7.16 11.44
C HIS A 11 65.13 7.18 11.47
N GLY A 12 64.57 6.80 12.62
CA GLY A 12 63.17 7.05 12.98
C GLY A 12 62.97 8.47 13.51
N VAL A 13 62.65 9.41 12.62
CA VAL A 13 62.06 10.70 13.01
C VAL A 13 60.58 10.43 13.37
N PRO A 14 60.06 10.87 14.52
CA PRO A 14 58.66 10.65 14.85
C PRO A 14 57.80 11.43 13.85
N LEU A 15 56.90 10.74 13.14
CA LEU A 15 55.91 11.39 12.29
C LEU A 15 55.12 12.39 13.15
N PRO A 16 55.08 13.68 12.80
CA PRO A 16 54.44 14.69 13.62
C PRO A 16 52.94 14.39 13.69
N TRP A 17 52.33 14.59 14.87
CA TRP A 17 50.90 14.33 15.12
C TRP A 17 49.96 15.05 14.13
N THR A 18 50.48 16.07 13.43
CA THR A 18 49.84 16.76 12.32
C THR A 18 49.52 15.84 11.13
N VAL A 19 50.35 14.83 10.82
CA VAL A 19 50.10 13.91 9.68
C VAL A 19 48.96 12.94 9.99
N LEU A 20 48.86 12.44 11.23
CA LEU A 20 47.75 11.60 11.68
C LEU A 20 46.42 12.36 11.73
N LEU A 21 46.45 13.65 12.11
CA LEU A 21 45.27 14.51 12.08
C LEU A 21 44.79 14.76 10.65
N VAL A 22 45.68 15.02 9.69
CA VAL A 22 45.30 15.26 8.28
C VAL A 22 44.68 14.00 7.65
N TYR A 23 45.30 12.82 7.84
CA TYR A 23 44.74 11.56 7.32
C TYR A 23 43.43 11.16 8.00
N GLY A 24 43.29 11.41 9.31
CA GLY A 24 42.03 11.24 10.03
C GLY A 24 40.94 12.18 9.53
N TRP A 25 41.27 13.44 9.24
CA TRP A 25 40.32 14.45 8.77
C TRP A 25 39.84 14.19 7.34
N THR A 26 40.73 13.77 6.44
CA THR A 26 40.34 13.35 5.09
C THR A 26 39.46 12.10 5.11
N CYS A 27 39.71 11.16 6.04
CA CYS A 27 38.86 9.97 6.20
C CYS A 27 37.46 10.34 6.75
N CYS A 28 37.39 11.25 7.73
CA CYS A 28 36.13 11.78 8.25
C CYS A 28 35.36 12.59 7.19
N LEU A 29 36.03 13.38 6.35
CA LEU A 29 35.39 14.16 5.27
C LEU A 29 34.84 13.24 4.17
N VAL A 30 35.57 12.17 3.81
CA VAL A 30 35.09 11.17 2.84
C VAL A 30 33.92 10.35 3.40
N LEU A 31 33.96 9.99 4.69
CA LEU A 31 32.85 9.29 5.35
C LEU A 31 31.63 10.21 5.54
N ALA A 32 31.84 11.50 5.83
CA ALA A 32 30.76 12.49 5.91
C ALA A 32 30.11 12.72 4.53
N ASN A 33 30.92 12.85 3.47
CA ASN A 33 30.43 12.97 2.09
C ASN A 33 29.66 11.72 1.63
N LYS A 34 30.13 10.50 1.98
CA LYS A 34 29.38 9.26 1.72
C LYS A 34 28.05 9.23 2.48
N ARG A 35 28.02 9.70 3.73
CA ARG A 35 26.80 9.75 4.55
C ARG A 35 25.80 10.76 3.99
N GLU A 36 26.27 11.92 3.54
CA GLU A 36 25.45 12.96 2.93
C GLU A 36 24.92 12.55 1.56
N VAL A 37 25.73 11.87 0.74
CA VAL A 37 25.28 11.27 -0.54
C VAL A 37 24.26 10.17 -0.28
N LEU A 38 24.50 9.25 0.67
CA LEU A 38 23.53 8.22 1.03
C LEU A 38 22.22 8.82 1.56
N GLN A 39 22.30 9.90 2.35
CA GLN A 39 21.13 10.59 2.87
C GLN A 39 20.37 11.34 1.77
N LYS A 40 21.06 11.94 0.80
CA LYS A 40 20.46 12.55 -0.40
C LYS A 40 19.82 11.50 -1.32
N THR A 41 20.45 10.34 -1.52
CA THR A 41 19.89 9.22 -2.29
C THR A 41 18.68 8.60 -1.58
N LEU A 42 18.72 8.47 -0.25
CA LEU A 42 17.58 7.98 0.55
C LEU A 42 16.39 8.94 0.49
N LEU A 43 16.64 10.25 0.54
CA LEU A 43 15.61 11.28 0.41
C LEU A 43 15.03 11.34 -1.02
N ALA A 44 15.87 11.20 -2.05
CA ALA A 44 15.40 11.11 -3.44
C ALA A 44 14.51 9.86 -3.66
N HIS A 45 14.85 8.72 -3.05
CA HIS A 45 13.99 7.55 -3.03
C HIS A 45 12.68 7.78 -2.24
N GLN A 46 12.70 8.58 -1.17
CA GLN A 46 11.47 8.95 -0.45
C GLN A 46 10.57 9.91 -1.25
N GLU A 47 11.12 10.86 -2.01
CA GLU A 47 10.35 11.76 -2.86
C GLU A 47 9.75 11.06 -4.09
N GLU A 48 10.44 10.06 -4.66
CA GLU A 48 9.92 9.27 -5.78
C GLU A 48 8.71 8.41 -5.38
N MET A 49 8.70 7.88 -4.14
CA MET A 49 7.58 7.12 -3.58
C MET A 49 6.36 7.99 -3.23
N ALA A 50 6.54 9.31 -3.07
CA ALA A 50 5.47 10.28 -2.81
C ALA A 50 4.86 10.86 -4.10
N SER A 51 5.27 10.35 -5.27
CA SER A 51 4.65 10.75 -6.53
C SER A 51 3.22 10.22 -6.63
N PRO A 52 2.22 11.06 -6.95
CA PRO A 52 0.80 10.67 -7.00
C PRO A 52 0.51 9.50 -7.97
N SER A 53 1.41 9.25 -8.93
CA SER A 53 1.34 8.13 -9.87
C SER A 53 1.65 6.77 -9.24
N PHE A 54 2.57 6.70 -8.26
CA PHE A 54 2.98 5.43 -7.65
C PHE A 54 1.97 4.93 -6.61
N GLU A 55 1.42 5.83 -5.78
CA GLU A 55 0.33 5.53 -4.84
C GLU A 55 -0.92 5.02 -5.57
N SER A 56 -1.25 5.63 -6.72
CA SER A 56 -2.38 5.22 -7.56
C SER A 56 -2.15 3.87 -8.24
N LEU A 57 -0.92 3.58 -8.67
CA LEU A 57 -0.56 2.29 -9.26
C LEU A 57 -0.54 1.17 -8.20
N HIS A 58 -0.06 1.45 -6.99
CA HIS A 58 -0.07 0.49 -5.88
C HIS A 58 -1.49 0.20 -5.39
N ARG A 59 -2.35 1.23 -5.31
CA ARG A 59 -3.78 1.06 -5.03
C ARG A 59 -4.43 0.18 -6.09
N MET A 60 -4.16 0.42 -7.38
CA MET A 60 -4.75 -0.34 -8.48
C MET A 60 -4.20 -1.78 -8.61
N ASN A 61 -2.99 -2.05 -8.11
CA ASN A 61 -2.40 -3.39 -8.03
C ASN A 61 -2.95 -4.26 -6.89
N HIS A 62 -3.55 -3.65 -5.86
CA HIS A 62 -4.20 -4.39 -4.76
C HIS A 62 -5.69 -4.71 -5.02
N MET A 63 -6.29 -4.16 -6.07
CA MET A 63 -7.71 -4.39 -6.38
C MET A 63 -7.89 -5.61 -7.28
N SER A 64 -8.94 -6.40 -6.99
CA SER A 64 -9.30 -7.55 -7.84
C SER A 64 -9.63 -7.10 -9.28
N PRO A 65 -9.46 -7.97 -10.29
CA PRO A 65 -9.83 -7.64 -11.67
C PRO A 65 -11.30 -7.25 -11.83
N ARG A 66 -12.19 -7.87 -11.03
CA ARG A 66 -13.62 -7.53 -11.00
C ARG A 66 -13.84 -6.14 -10.42
N LEU A 67 -13.19 -5.81 -9.31
CA LEU A 67 -13.27 -4.49 -8.71
C LEU A 67 -12.79 -3.41 -9.70
N ARG A 68 -11.69 -3.66 -10.41
CA ARG A 68 -11.17 -2.73 -11.44
C ARG A 68 -12.17 -2.49 -12.57
N ALA A 69 -12.80 -3.54 -13.08
CA ALA A 69 -13.85 -3.44 -14.11
C ALA A 69 -15.14 -2.79 -13.58
N PHE A 70 -15.42 -2.95 -12.29
CA PHE A 70 -16.56 -2.30 -11.65
C PHE A 70 -16.34 -0.79 -11.53
N LEU A 71 -15.11 -0.36 -11.16
CA LEU A 71 -14.71 1.04 -10.99
C LEU A 71 -14.38 1.78 -12.29
N SER A 72 -14.17 1.09 -13.41
CA SER A 72 -13.81 1.76 -14.68
C SER A 72 -14.95 2.62 -15.25
N GLU A 73 -16.19 2.35 -14.83
CA GLU A 73 -17.39 3.06 -15.27
C GLU A 73 -18.34 3.29 -14.09
N PRO A 74 -19.12 4.38 -14.08
CA PRO A 74 -20.14 4.60 -13.06
C PRO A 74 -21.11 3.42 -12.99
N ILE A 75 -21.66 3.15 -11.79
CA ILE A 75 -22.44 1.94 -11.49
C ILE A 75 -23.60 1.68 -12.46
N GLY A 76 -24.21 2.75 -13.00
CA GLY A 76 -25.21 2.70 -14.06
C GLY A 76 -26.30 1.66 -13.81
N GLU A 77 -26.54 0.81 -14.81
CA GLU A 77 -27.50 -0.30 -14.80
C GLU A 77 -26.83 -1.68 -14.64
N LYS A 78 -25.60 -1.72 -14.09
CA LYS A 78 -24.86 -2.97 -13.88
C LYS A 78 -25.65 -3.92 -12.97
N ASP A 79 -25.63 -5.21 -13.29
CA ASP A 79 -26.28 -6.23 -12.49
C ASP A 79 -25.54 -6.45 -11.16
N VAL A 80 -26.26 -6.96 -10.16
CA VAL A 80 -25.67 -7.22 -8.83
C VAL A 80 -24.50 -8.21 -8.90
N VAL A 81 -24.49 -9.10 -9.89
CA VAL A 81 -23.42 -10.10 -10.14
C VAL A 81 -22.08 -9.44 -10.51
N CYS A 82 -22.10 -8.19 -11.01
CA CYS A 82 -20.89 -7.45 -11.36
C CYS A 82 -20.13 -6.93 -10.13
N VAL A 83 -20.77 -6.91 -8.95
CA VAL A 83 -20.13 -6.51 -7.70
C VAL A 83 -19.17 -7.61 -7.27
N ASP A 84 -17.93 -7.23 -6.95
CA ASP A 84 -16.94 -8.18 -6.47
C ASP A 84 -17.38 -8.84 -5.15
N GLY A 85 -16.97 -10.08 -4.94
CA GLY A 85 -17.42 -10.85 -3.77
C GLY A 85 -18.84 -11.42 -3.85
N ILE A 86 -19.62 -11.14 -4.90
CA ILE A 86 -20.94 -11.75 -5.10
C ILE A 86 -20.81 -13.04 -5.92
N SER A 87 -21.10 -14.18 -5.29
CA SER A 87 -21.22 -15.46 -5.98
C SER A 87 -22.56 -15.58 -6.73
N HIS A 88 -22.65 -16.57 -7.61
CA HIS A 88 -23.89 -16.84 -8.33
C HIS A 88 -25.05 -17.18 -7.38
N GLU A 89 -24.78 -17.93 -6.31
CA GLU A 89 -25.77 -18.34 -5.32
C GLU A 89 -26.27 -17.13 -4.50
N LEU A 90 -25.34 -16.27 -4.05
CA LEU A 90 -25.69 -15.02 -3.38
C LEU A 90 -26.47 -14.07 -4.31
N ALA A 91 -26.09 -13.99 -5.58
CA ALA A 91 -26.82 -13.18 -6.57
C ALA A 91 -28.27 -13.64 -6.73
N ILE A 92 -28.53 -14.95 -6.78
CA ILE A 92 -29.90 -15.49 -6.85
C ILE A 92 -30.70 -15.07 -5.61
N ASN A 93 -30.11 -15.16 -4.42
CA ASN A 93 -30.76 -14.74 -3.18
C ASN A 93 -31.07 -13.24 -3.18
N LEU A 94 -30.12 -12.42 -3.64
CA LEU A 94 -30.28 -10.97 -3.78
C LEU A 94 -31.39 -10.61 -4.76
N VAL A 95 -31.42 -11.22 -5.94
CA VAL A 95 -32.46 -11.02 -6.96
C VAL A 95 -33.83 -11.42 -6.41
N THR A 96 -33.91 -12.54 -5.69
CA THR A 96 -35.15 -13.02 -5.04
C THR A 96 -35.69 -12.02 -4.00
N LYS A 97 -34.80 -11.27 -3.35
CA LYS A 97 -35.13 -10.20 -2.39
C LYS A 97 -35.42 -8.85 -3.07
N GLY A 98 -35.25 -8.74 -4.39
CA GLY A 98 -35.48 -7.51 -5.16
C GLY A 98 -34.21 -6.71 -5.49
N PHE A 99 -33.03 -7.19 -5.11
CA PHE A 99 -31.74 -6.57 -5.44
C PHE A 99 -31.19 -7.13 -6.75
N ASN A 100 -31.82 -6.77 -7.86
CA ASN A 100 -31.37 -7.21 -9.19
C ASN A 100 -30.13 -6.43 -9.66
N LYS A 101 -30.06 -5.14 -9.30
CA LYS A 101 -29.06 -4.20 -9.81
C LYS A 101 -28.03 -3.81 -8.74
N ALA A 102 -26.82 -3.51 -9.19
CA ALA A 102 -25.75 -3.07 -8.30
C ALA A 102 -26.12 -1.76 -7.57
N TYR A 103 -26.81 -0.83 -8.23
CA TYR A 103 -27.26 0.41 -7.60
C TYR A 103 -28.28 0.18 -6.46
N THR A 104 -29.13 -0.85 -6.55
CA THR A 104 -30.07 -1.17 -5.45
C THR A 104 -29.32 -1.67 -4.23
N LEU A 105 -28.26 -2.47 -4.43
CA LEU A 105 -27.40 -2.93 -3.33
C LEU A 105 -26.58 -1.78 -2.74
N LEU A 106 -26.04 -0.91 -3.59
CA LEU A 106 -25.36 0.31 -3.16
C LEU A 106 -26.29 1.22 -2.36
N GLY A 107 -27.54 1.40 -2.80
CA GLY A 107 -28.55 2.16 -2.06
C GLY A 107 -28.74 1.63 -0.64
N GLN A 108 -28.79 0.30 -0.48
CA GLN A 108 -28.85 -0.32 0.84
C GLN A 108 -27.61 -0.02 1.69
N PHE A 109 -26.42 -0.08 1.10
CA PHE A 109 -25.16 0.28 1.79
C PHE A 109 -25.15 1.76 2.25
N LEU A 110 -25.70 2.67 1.43
CA LEU A 110 -25.82 4.09 1.76
C LEU A 110 -26.86 4.35 2.86
N LEU A 111 -27.97 3.60 2.88
CA LEU A 111 -28.98 3.66 3.95
C LEU A 111 -28.38 3.25 5.31
N MET A 112 -27.41 2.35 5.31
CA MET A 112 -26.64 1.95 6.51
C MET A 112 -25.46 2.87 6.80
N HIS A 113 -25.47 4.11 6.30
CA HIS A 113 -24.42 5.11 6.53
C HIS A 113 -23.01 4.64 6.15
N LYS A 114 -22.89 3.75 5.15
CA LYS A 114 -21.61 3.13 4.73
C LYS A 114 -20.94 2.33 5.87
N ASN A 115 -21.70 1.86 6.86
CA ASN A 115 -21.20 1.05 7.96
C ASN A 115 -20.91 -0.38 7.49
N GLU A 116 -19.62 -0.72 7.42
CA GLU A 116 -19.15 -2.02 6.94
C GLU A 116 -19.70 -3.18 7.75
N MET A 117 -19.66 -3.11 9.09
CA MET A 117 -20.12 -4.20 9.95
C MET A 117 -21.63 -4.42 9.87
N GLU A 118 -22.42 -3.34 9.81
CA GLU A 118 -23.88 -3.45 9.70
C GLU A 118 -24.28 -4.03 8.35
N PHE A 119 -23.65 -3.57 7.26
CA PHE A 119 -23.93 -4.08 5.93
C PHE A 119 -23.52 -5.54 5.78
N GLN A 120 -22.34 -5.93 6.28
CA GLN A 120 -21.90 -7.33 6.26
C GLN A 120 -22.87 -8.24 7.02
N ARG A 121 -23.26 -7.84 8.24
CA ARG A 121 -24.25 -8.58 9.03
C ARG A 121 -25.58 -8.70 8.30
N TRP A 122 -26.04 -7.64 7.67
CA TRP A 122 -27.26 -7.67 6.88
C TRP A 122 -27.14 -8.62 5.68
N LEU A 123 -26.02 -8.61 4.96
CA LEU A 123 -25.80 -9.50 3.81
C LEU A 123 -25.82 -10.97 4.24
N ILE A 124 -25.18 -11.29 5.37
CA ILE A 124 -25.14 -12.64 5.94
C ILE A 124 -26.53 -13.06 6.42
N CYS A 125 -27.17 -12.25 7.27
CA CYS A 125 -28.45 -12.62 7.89
C CYS A 125 -29.65 -12.58 6.93
N CYS A 126 -29.68 -11.64 5.98
CA CYS A 126 -30.85 -11.42 5.12
C CYS A 126 -30.72 -12.04 3.74
N CYS A 127 -29.49 -12.17 3.21
CA CYS A 127 -29.21 -12.68 1.87
C CYS A 127 -28.47 -14.01 1.86
N GLY A 128 -28.01 -14.50 3.02
CA GLY A 128 -27.31 -15.77 3.14
C GLY A 128 -25.88 -15.74 2.62
N ALA A 129 -25.23 -14.56 2.60
CA ALA A 129 -23.82 -14.45 2.23
C ALA A 129 -22.92 -15.12 3.27
N THR A 130 -21.77 -15.61 2.84
CA THR A 130 -20.66 -15.98 3.73
C THR A 130 -19.92 -14.73 4.22
N GLU A 131 -19.15 -14.85 5.31
CA GLU A 131 -18.33 -13.74 5.83
C GLU A 131 -17.35 -13.19 4.78
N CYS A 132 -16.76 -14.08 3.98
CA CYS A 132 -15.83 -13.70 2.92
C CYS A 132 -16.53 -12.88 1.82
N GLU A 133 -17.68 -13.35 1.33
CA GLU A 133 -18.47 -12.63 0.32
C GLU A 133 -18.94 -11.27 0.84
N ALA A 134 -19.40 -11.22 2.09
CA ALA A 134 -19.82 -9.99 2.74
C ALA A 134 -18.67 -8.99 2.84
N GLN A 135 -17.46 -9.42 3.23
CA GLN A 135 -16.30 -8.54 3.32
C GLN A 135 -15.88 -8.02 1.94
N GLU A 136 -15.77 -8.89 0.94
CA GLU A 136 -15.36 -8.53 -0.42
C GLU A 136 -16.35 -7.57 -1.10
N SER A 137 -17.65 -7.86 -0.99
CA SER A 137 -18.71 -6.98 -1.54
C SER A 137 -18.78 -5.63 -0.85
N THR A 138 -18.57 -5.59 0.47
CA THR A 138 -18.47 -4.33 1.22
C THR A 138 -17.28 -3.50 0.77
N ASN A 139 -16.09 -4.12 0.65
CA ASN A 139 -14.88 -3.46 0.17
C ASN A 139 -15.10 -2.88 -1.24
N CYS A 140 -15.72 -3.66 -2.12
CA CYS A 140 -16.06 -3.22 -3.47
C CYS A 140 -16.95 -1.97 -3.48
N LEU A 141 -18.04 -1.98 -2.70
CA LEU A 141 -18.96 -0.84 -2.61
C LEU A 141 -18.31 0.38 -1.95
N LYS A 142 -17.42 0.18 -0.97
CA LYS A 142 -16.67 1.23 -0.29
C LYS A 142 -15.67 1.91 -1.23
N GLU A 143 -14.90 1.14 -1.99
CA GLU A 143 -13.98 1.68 -2.99
C GLU A 143 -14.77 2.42 -4.08
N TRP A 144 -15.90 1.88 -4.52
CA TRP A 144 -16.78 2.57 -5.47
C TRP A 144 -17.27 3.91 -4.92
N CYS A 145 -17.74 3.94 -3.67
CA CYS A 145 -18.11 5.18 -3.01
C CYS A 145 -16.93 6.17 -2.98
N SER A 146 -15.71 5.71 -2.68
CA SER A 146 -14.54 6.60 -2.59
C SER A 146 -14.11 7.19 -3.95
N CYS A 147 -14.46 6.54 -5.05
CA CYS A 147 -14.15 7.03 -6.40
C CYS A 147 -15.23 7.94 -7.00
N PHE A 148 -16.50 7.75 -6.64
CA PHE A 148 -17.63 8.37 -7.34
C PHE A 148 -18.58 9.21 -6.46
N LEU A 149 -18.46 9.14 -5.12
CA LEU A 149 -19.29 9.88 -4.14
C LEU A 149 -18.44 10.76 -3.22
#